data_AF-A0A962WZE5-F1
#
_entry.id   AF-A0A962WZE5-F1
#
_cell.length_a   1.000
_cell.length_b   1.000
_cell.length_c   1.000
_cell.angle_alpha   90.00
_cell.angle_beta   90.00
_cell.angle_gamma   90.00
#
_symmetry.space_group_name_H-M   'P 1'
#
loop_
_entity.id
_entity.type
_entity.pdbx_description
1 polymer ?
#
loop_
_entity_poly.entity_id
_entity_poly.type
_entity_poly.pdbx_seq_one_letter_code
_entity_poly.pdbx_strand_id
1 'polypeptide(L)'
;NNTPRQINILEALGAPRPVYAHLPMINGTDGKKLSKRHGAISVLEYEKEGILPQALLNYLVRLGWSHGDQEIFSLEEMIANFDIDDVNKSAGCFDPDKLKWVNQQYIQAMPTDELAAAAAPFFAGIGADLTQGPPLGEVVNALRERAQTLVELAERGAPYYMDVSEFEAQA
;
A
#
# COMPACT_ATOMS: atom_id res chain seq x y z
N ASN A 1 -7.59 -1.22 28.57
CA ASN A 1 -6.47 -0.30 28.86
C ASN A 1 -5.49 -1.03 29.78
N ASN A 2 -4.30 -1.41 29.27
CA ASN A 2 -3.38 -2.36 29.93
C ASN A 2 -2.19 -1.68 30.61
N THR A 3 -1.83 -0.46 30.21
CA THR A 3 -0.61 0.22 30.67
C THR A 3 -0.54 0.37 32.20
N PRO A 4 -1.60 0.78 32.92
CA PRO A 4 -1.54 0.85 34.39
C PRO A 4 -1.25 -0.51 35.06
N ARG A 5 -1.77 -1.60 34.49
CA ARG A 5 -1.52 -2.96 35.00
C ARG A 5 -0.08 -3.40 34.75
N GLN A 6 0.45 -3.09 33.57
CA GLN A 6 1.83 -3.40 33.20
C GLN A 6 2.83 -2.64 34.08
N ILE A 7 2.55 -1.37 34.42
CA ILE A 7 3.39 -0.57 35.33
C ILE A 7 3.50 -1.25 36.70
N ASN A 8 2.38 -1.64 37.31
CA ASN A 8 2.40 -2.31 38.62
C ASN A 8 3.21 -3.63 38.58
N ILE A 9 3.13 -4.39 37.48
CA ILE A 9 3.91 -5.62 37.30
C ILE A 9 5.41 -5.31 37.21
N LEU A 10 5.81 -4.31 36.42
CA LEU A 10 7.21 -3.90 36.28
C LEU A 10 7.79 -3.43 37.62
N GLU A 11 7.03 -2.63 38.37
CA GLU A 11 7.43 -2.14 39.70
C GLU A 11 7.62 -3.29 40.69
N ALA A 12 6.70 -4.26 40.72
CA ALA A 12 6.81 -5.43 41.58
C ALA A 12 8.02 -6.32 41.24
N LEU A 13 8.42 -6.34 39.97
CA LEU A 13 9.60 -7.06 39.48
C LEU A 13 10.91 -6.25 39.60
N GLY A 14 10.85 -5.00 40.06
CA GLY A 14 12.01 -4.10 40.10
C GLY A 14 12.56 -3.74 38.71
N ALA A 15 11.75 -3.87 37.66
CA ALA A 15 12.14 -3.60 36.28
C ALA A 15 11.98 -2.11 35.91
N PRO A 16 12.80 -1.56 35.00
CA PRO A 16 12.67 -0.19 34.56
C PRO A 16 11.39 0.03 33.75
N ARG A 17 10.74 1.18 33.97
CA ARG A 17 9.55 1.58 33.21
C ARG A 17 9.94 2.14 31.84
N PRO A 18 9.38 1.63 30.73
CA PRO A 18 9.60 2.24 29.42
C PRO A 18 8.77 3.51 29.23
N VAL A 19 9.13 4.30 28.22
CA VAL A 19 8.25 5.35 27.70
C VAL A 19 7.13 4.69 26.90
N TYR A 20 5.89 5.12 27.14
CA TYR A 20 4.71 4.63 26.43
C TYR A 20 4.20 5.70 25.47
N ALA A 21 3.99 5.33 24.21
CA ALA A 21 3.24 6.12 23.24
C ALA A 21 2.03 5.31 22.79
N HIS A 22 0.83 5.88 22.92
CA HIS A 22 -0.42 5.24 22.51
C HIS A 22 -0.89 5.85 21.20
N LEU A 23 -0.78 5.07 20.13
CA LEU A 23 -1.29 5.48 18.83
C LEU A 23 -2.82 5.43 18.82
N PRO A 24 -3.50 6.41 18.18
CA PRO A 24 -4.93 6.34 17.99
C PRO A 24 -5.29 5.16 17.09
N MET A 25 -6.50 4.64 17.24
CA MET A 25 -7.01 3.60 16.36
C MET A 25 -7.23 4.17 14.95
N ILE A 26 -6.99 3.37 13.92
CA ILE A 26 -7.42 3.69 12.57
C ILE A 26 -8.94 3.48 12.49
N ASN A 27 -9.65 4.45 11.93
CA ASN A 27 -11.08 4.39 11.66
C ASN A 27 -11.33 4.03 10.19
N GLY A 28 -12.48 3.42 9.89
CA GLY A 28 -13.00 3.32 8.53
C GLY A 28 -13.67 4.62 8.10
N THR A 29 -14.10 4.67 6.85
CA THR A 29 -14.81 5.81 6.23
C THR A 29 -16.11 6.19 6.95
N ASP A 30 -16.69 5.26 7.72
CA ASP A 30 -17.86 5.48 8.57
C ASP A 30 -17.54 6.10 9.94
N GLY A 31 -16.27 6.43 10.19
CA GLY A 31 -15.78 6.99 11.45
C GLY A 31 -15.70 5.99 12.60
N LYS A 32 -16.08 4.73 12.39
CA LYS A 32 -15.94 3.66 13.40
C LYS A 32 -14.58 3.02 13.28
N LYS A 33 -14.16 2.31 14.33
CA LYS A 33 -12.93 1.51 14.31
C LYS A 33 -12.87 0.63 13.06
N LEU A 34 -11.75 0.70 12.35
CA LEU A 34 -11.49 -0.14 11.20
C LEU A 34 -11.61 -1.61 11.62
N SER A 35 -12.42 -2.36 10.89
CA SER A 35 -12.70 -3.77 11.15
C SER A 35 -12.77 -4.53 9.83
N LYS A 36 -12.81 -5.86 9.87
CA LYS A 36 -12.94 -6.69 8.66
C LYS A 36 -14.16 -6.31 7.80
N ARG A 37 -15.20 -5.71 8.41
CA ARG A 37 -16.40 -5.24 7.71
C ARG A 37 -16.20 -3.92 6.95
N HIS A 38 -15.11 -3.20 7.24
CA HIS A 38 -14.79 -1.88 6.70
C HIS A 38 -13.45 -1.86 5.95
N GLY A 39 -12.96 -3.01 5.49
CA GLY A 39 -11.71 -3.09 4.73
C GLY A 39 -10.45 -3.31 5.56
N ALA A 40 -10.55 -3.68 6.86
CA ALA A 40 -9.39 -4.24 7.57
C ALA A 40 -9.07 -5.62 6.98
N ILE A 41 -8.28 -5.63 5.92
CA ILE A 41 -7.82 -6.83 5.25
C ILE A 41 -6.42 -7.21 5.74
N SER A 42 -6.05 -8.47 5.52
CA SER A 42 -4.69 -8.92 5.79
C SER A 42 -3.69 -8.13 4.92
N VAL A 43 -2.46 -7.94 5.41
CA VAL A 43 -1.37 -7.40 4.57
C VAL A 43 -1.19 -8.24 3.29
N LEU A 44 -1.44 -9.56 3.39
CA LEU A 44 -1.41 -10.49 2.26
C LEU A 44 -2.53 -10.26 1.24
N GLU A 45 -3.62 -9.60 1.61
CA GLU A 45 -4.69 -9.26 0.67
C GLU A 45 -4.29 -8.02 -0.15
N TYR A 46 -3.64 -7.00 0.45
CA TYR A 46 -3.08 -5.87 -0.31
C TYR A 46 -2.03 -6.32 -1.34
N GLU A 47 -1.20 -7.30 -0.98
CA GLU A 47 -0.25 -7.90 -1.92
C GLU A 47 -0.97 -8.51 -3.12
N LYS A 48 -2.04 -9.29 -2.90
CA LYS A 48 -2.86 -9.88 -3.97
C LYS A 48 -3.60 -8.83 -4.81
N GLU A 49 -3.96 -7.69 -4.21
CA GLU A 49 -4.57 -6.57 -4.91
C GLU A 49 -3.56 -5.75 -5.74
N GLY A 50 -2.26 -6.09 -5.67
CA GLY A 50 -1.22 -5.40 -6.42
C GLY A 50 -0.81 -4.05 -5.82
N ILE A 51 -0.93 -3.92 -4.50
CA ILE A 51 -0.39 -2.79 -3.75
C ILE A 51 1.08 -3.04 -3.43
N LEU A 52 1.94 -2.09 -3.78
CA LEU A 52 3.36 -2.12 -3.52
C LEU A 52 3.65 -1.95 -2.02
N PRO A 53 4.63 -2.67 -1.45
CA PRO A 53 4.91 -2.62 -0.02
C PRO A 53 5.31 -1.22 0.45
N GLN A 54 6.11 -0.49 -0.33
CA GLN A 54 6.50 0.89 -0.02
C GLN A 54 5.32 1.86 -0.07
N ALA A 55 4.36 1.65 -0.97
CA ALA A 55 3.14 2.46 -1.03
C ALA A 55 2.25 2.24 0.20
N LEU A 56 2.12 0.97 0.63
CA LEU A 56 1.39 0.63 1.85
C LEU A 56 2.05 1.25 3.09
N LEU A 57 3.37 1.18 3.21
CA LEU A 57 4.11 1.80 4.32
C LEU A 57 3.90 3.31 4.38
N ASN A 58 4.08 3.99 3.24
CA ASN A 58 3.82 5.42 3.12
C ASN A 58 2.38 5.78 3.50
N TYR A 59 1.41 5.00 3.03
CA TYR A 59 0.02 5.26 3.34
C TYR A 59 -0.26 5.10 4.85
N LEU A 60 0.22 4.02 5.45
CA LEU A 60 -0.01 3.72 6.86
C LEU A 60 0.67 4.74 7.79
N VAL A 61 1.90 5.17 7.49
CA VAL A 61 2.57 6.19 8.32
C VAL A 61 1.79 7.51 8.28
N ARG A 62 1.20 7.86 7.12
CA ARG A 62 0.40 9.08 6.93
C ARG A 62 -0.96 9.06 7.62
N LEU A 63 -1.42 7.92 8.14
CA LEU A 63 -2.65 7.86 8.95
C LEU A 63 -2.49 8.45 10.36
N GLY A 64 -1.27 8.68 10.81
CA GLY A 64 -1.00 9.19 12.15
C GLY A 64 0.15 10.18 12.22
N TRP A 65 0.93 10.35 11.16
CA TRP A 65 2.10 11.23 11.14
C TRP A 65 2.09 12.11 9.89
N SER A 66 2.65 13.31 10.00
CA SER A 66 2.77 14.26 8.90
C SER A 66 4.11 14.99 8.94
N HIS A 67 4.60 15.38 7.77
CA HIS A 67 5.83 16.17 7.63
C HIS A 67 5.62 17.25 6.57
N GLY A 68 5.21 18.44 7.01
CA GLY A 68 4.75 19.51 6.12
C GLY A 68 3.65 19.03 5.15
N ASP A 69 3.74 19.49 3.90
CA ASP A 69 2.77 19.16 2.83
C ASP A 69 3.18 17.92 2.01
N GLN A 70 4.33 17.30 2.30
CA GLN A 70 4.78 16.13 1.55
C GLN A 70 3.85 14.94 1.81
N GLU A 71 3.43 14.24 0.76
CA GLU A 71 2.54 13.07 0.87
C GLU A 71 3.20 11.76 0.45
N ILE A 72 4.22 11.82 -0.41
CA ILE A 72 4.96 10.67 -0.93
C ILE A 72 6.39 10.69 -0.36
N PHE A 73 6.81 9.58 0.25
CA PHE A 73 8.08 9.42 0.97
C PHE A 73 8.72 8.08 0.64
N SER A 74 9.95 8.07 0.18
CA SER A 74 10.80 6.88 0.23
C SER A 74 10.92 6.32 1.65
N LEU A 75 11.33 5.07 1.77
CA LEU A 75 11.55 4.46 3.08
C LEU A 75 12.67 5.18 3.84
N GLU A 76 13.69 5.64 3.14
CA GLU A 76 14.77 6.44 3.71
C GLU A 76 14.26 7.78 4.27
N GLU A 77 13.40 8.47 3.53
CA GLU A 77 12.78 9.73 4.01
C GLU A 77 11.87 9.48 5.22
N MET A 78 11.08 8.39 5.21
CA MET A 78 10.26 8.01 6.37
C MET A 78 11.14 7.80 7.61
N ILE A 79 12.26 7.08 7.49
CA ILE A 79 13.18 6.84 8.61
C ILE A 79 13.87 8.13 9.06
N ALA A 80 14.32 8.96 8.12
CA ALA A 80 15.08 10.17 8.42
C ALA A 80 14.22 11.27 9.07
N ASN A 81 12.94 11.37 8.68
CA ASN A 81 12.06 12.46 9.09
C ASN A 81 11.09 12.09 10.22
N PHE A 82 10.97 10.82 10.59
CA PHE A 82 10.01 10.41 11.61
C PHE A 82 10.40 10.90 13.01
N ASP A 83 9.48 11.63 13.64
CA ASP A 83 9.51 11.98 15.06
C ASP A 83 8.16 11.60 15.70
N ILE A 84 8.21 11.05 16.91
CA ILE A 84 7.02 10.69 17.68
C ILE A 84 6.23 11.94 18.10
N ASP A 85 6.89 13.08 18.24
CA ASP A 85 6.25 14.35 18.58
C ASP A 85 5.34 14.88 17.45
N ASP A 86 5.60 14.46 16.21
CA ASP A 86 4.80 14.77 15.02
C ASP A 86 3.64 13.77 14.79
N VAL A 87 3.45 12.82 15.70
CA VAL A 87 2.34 11.88 15.63
C VAL A 87 1.05 12.50 16.19
N ASN A 88 0.05 12.55 15.33
CA ASN A 88 -1.27 13.11 15.61
C ASN A 88 -2.04 12.30 16.67
N LYS A 89 -2.72 13.01 17.56
CA LYS A 89 -3.59 12.39 18.59
C LYS A 89 -4.94 11.93 18.03
N SER A 90 -5.35 12.46 16.88
CA SER A 90 -6.61 12.11 16.21
C SER A 90 -6.47 10.82 15.43
N ALA A 91 -7.53 10.02 15.39
CA ALA A 91 -7.62 8.83 14.56
C ALA A 91 -7.56 9.19 13.07
N GLY A 92 -6.64 8.56 12.34
CA GLY A 92 -6.67 8.55 10.87
C GLY A 92 -7.86 7.78 10.33
N CYS A 93 -8.39 8.26 9.21
CA CYS A 93 -9.45 7.58 8.47
C CYS A 93 -8.83 6.79 7.31
N PHE A 94 -9.12 5.49 7.24
CA PHE A 94 -8.74 4.65 6.13
C PHE A 94 -9.60 4.97 4.91
N ASP A 95 -8.93 5.24 3.80
CA ASP A 95 -9.44 5.65 2.50
C ASP A 95 -8.75 4.78 1.42
N PRO A 96 -9.47 3.79 0.87
CA PRO A 96 -8.94 2.92 -0.17
C PRO A 96 -8.52 3.65 -1.44
N ASP A 97 -9.21 4.73 -1.82
CA ASP A 97 -8.93 5.47 -3.04
C ASP A 97 -7.65 6.28 -2.88
N LYS A 98 -7.42 6.85 -1.69
CA LYS A 98 -6.14 7.49 -1.37
C LYS A 98 -4.99 6.48 -1.38
N LEU A 99 -5.17 5.27 -0.85
CA LEU A 99 -4.15 4.21 -0.90
C LEU A 99 -3.81 3.86 -2.36
N LYS A 100 -4.82 3.67 -3.22
CA LYS A 100 -4.62 3.41 -4.66
C LYS A 100 -3.89 4.56 -5.36
N TRP A 101 -4.23 5.80 -5.03
CA TRP A 101 -3.52 6.97 -5.55
C TRP A 101 -2.05 6.99 -5.12
N VAL A 102 -1.75 6.74 -3.83
CA VAL A 102 -0.36 6.61 -3.35
C VAL A 102 0.35 5.50 -4.13
N ASN A 103 -0.28 4.33 -4.25
CA ASN A 103 0.28 3.19 -5.00
C ASN A 103 0.60 3.54 -6.46
N GLN A 104 -0.28 4.29 -7.13
CA GLN A 104 -0.05 4.80 -8.47
C GLN A 104 1.21 5.68 -8.55
N GLN A 105 1.46 6.56 -7.56
CA GLN A 105 2.67 7.39 -7.53
C GLN A 105 3.94 6.52 -7.48
N TYR A 106 3.92 5.42 -6.72
CA TYR A 106 5.02 4.46 -6.68
C TYR A 106 5.17 3.68 -7.99
N ILE A 107 4.06 3.23 -8.58
CA ILE A 107 4.07 2.57 -9.90
C ILE A 107 4.64 3.50 -10.96
N GLN A 108 4.38 4.81 -10.90
CA GLN A 108 4.89 5.82 -11.83
C GLN A 108 6.36 6.21 -11.61
N ALA A 109 6.88 6.05 -10.40
CA ALA A 109 8.27 6.41 -10.07
C ALA A 109 9.25 5.22 -10.14
N MET A 110 8.78 3.97 -9.99
CA MET A 110 9.60 2.76 -9.95
C MET A 110 10.48 2.55 -11.21
N PRO A 111 11.73 2.07 -11.10
CA PRO A 111 12.51 1.69 -12.28
C PRO A 111 11.78 0.64 -13.12
N THR A 112 11.85 0.76 -14.45
CA THR A 112 11.07 -0.09 -15.38
C THR A 112 11.32 -1.59 -15.16
N ASP A 113 12.57 -1.99 -14.94
CA ASP A 113 12.93 -3.39 -14.72
C ASP A 113 12.34 -3.95 -13.41
N GLU A 114 12.34 -3.13 -12.36
CA GLU A 114 11.73 -3.48 -11.07
C GLU A 114 10.20 -3.58 -11.19
N LEU A 115 9.57 -2.64 -11.92
CA LEU A 115 8.13 -2.66 -12.17
C LEU A 115 7.73 -3.89 -12.99
N ALA A 116 8.50 -4.25 -14.01
CA ALA A 116 8.27 -5.45 -14.80
C ALA A 116 8.37 -6.70 -13.93
N ALA A 117 9.39 -6.81 -13.09
CA ALA A 117 9.55 -7.93 -12.17
C ALA A 117 8.40 -8.01 -11.15
N ALA A 118 7.96 -6.87 -10.61
CA ALA A 118 6.84 -6.80 -9.68
C ALA A 118 5.50 -7.15 -10.33
N ALA A 119 5.30 -6.76 -11.60
CA ALA A 119 4.07 -7.01 -12.33
C ALA A 119 3.98 -8.44 -12.90
N ALA A 120 5.10 -9.08 -13.21
CA ALA A 120 5.12 -10.39 -13.87
C ALA A 120 4.25 -11.48 -13.21
N PRO A 121 4.21 -11.64 -11.87
CA PRO A 121 3.31 -12.59 -11.22
C PRO A 121 1.83 -12.33 -11.47
N PHE A 122 1.43 -11.07 -11.65
CA PHE A 122 0.04 -10.69 -11.93
C PHE A 122 -0.37 -11.01 -13.36
N PHE A 123 0.53 -10.80 -14.33
CA PHE A 123 0.35 -11.27 -15.71
C PHE A 123 0.23 -12.80 -15.78
N ALA A 124 1.13 -13.53 -15.10
CA ALA A 124 1.05 -14.98 -15.03
C ALA A 124 -0.26 -15.46 -14.36
N GLY A 125 -0.72 -14.74 -13.34
CA GLY A 125 -1.96 -15.04 -12.61
C GLY A 125 -3.22 -14.98 -13.46
N ILE A 126 -3.24 -14.15 -14.51
CA ILE A 126 -4.34 -14.07 -15.48
C ILE A 126 -4.13 -14.96 -16.71
N GLY A 127 -3.05 -15.74 -16.74
CA GLY A 127 -2.73 -16.65 -17.85
C GLY A 127 -2.06 -15.99 -19.06
N ALA A 128 -1.51 -14.79 -18.90
CA ALA A 128 -0.78 -14.12 -19.99
C ALA A 128 0.56 -14.82 -20.28
N ASP A 129 0.80 -15.17 -21.55
CA ASP A 129 2.08 -15.70 -22.00
C ASP A 129 3.00 -14.56 -22.44
N LEU A 130 3.90 -14.17 -21.55
CA LEU A 130 4.85 -13.07 -21.77
C LEU A 130 5.82 -13.32 -22.94
N THR A 131 5.84 -14.52 -23.54
CA THR A 131 6.63 -14.83 -24.73
C THR A 131 5.93 -14.50 -26.04
N GLN A 132 4.61 -14.28 -26.03
CA GLN A 132 3.81 -13.99 -27.22
C GLN A 132 3.72 -12.50 -27.56
N GLY A 133 4.39 -11.64 -26.77
CA GLY A 133 4.28 -10.19 -26.89
C GLY A 133 5.63 -9.45 -26.85
N PRO A 134 5.60 -8.11 -26.83
CA PRO A 134 6.79 -7.29 -26.61
C PRO A 134 7.45 -7.58 -25.26
N PRO A 135 8.69 -7.10 -25.03
CA PRO A 135 9.30 -7.16 -23.71
C PRO A 135 8.41 -6.53 -22.63
N LEU A 136 8.22 -7.22 -21.50
CA LEU A 136 7.33 -6.76 -20.43
C LEU A 136 7.66 -5.33 -19.96
N GLY A 137 8.95 -4.97 -19.90
CA GLY A 137 9.42 -3.63 -19.58
C GLY A 137 8.79 -2.54 -20.46
N GLU A 138 8.66 -2.76 -21.77
CA GLU A 138 8.06 -1.80 -22.69
C GLU A 138 6.56 -1.62 -22.42
N VAL A 139 5.85 -2.73 -22.21
CA VAL A 139 4.40 -2.72 -21.93
C VAL A 139 4.10 -2.05 -20.59
N VAL A 140 4.80 -2.42 -19.51
CA VAL A 140 4.56 -1.79 -18.20
C VAL A 140 4.94 -0.32 -18.22
N ASN A 141 6.01 0.07 -18.93
CA ASN A 141 6.40 1.47 -19.02
C ASN A 141 5.37 2.30 -19.79
N ALA A 142 4.78 1.76 -20.85
CA ALA A 142 3.73 2.43 -21.61
C ALA A 142 2.41 2.58 -20.82
N LEU A 143 2.14 1.67 -19.88
CA LEU A 143 0.87 1.60 -19.16
C LEU A 143 0.92 2.15 -17.73
N ARG A 144 2.11 2.36 -17.14
CA ARG A 144 2.30 2.71 -15.72
C ARG A 144 1.52 3.94 -15.26
N GLU A 145 1.30 4.92 -16.13
CA GLU A 145 0.53 6.13 -15.77
C GLU A 145 -0.96 5.86 -15.63
N ARG A 146 -1.46 4.78 -16.24
CA ARG A 146 -2.89 4.45 -16.36
C ARG A 146 -3.36 3.37 -15.38
N ALA A 147 -2.48 2.84 -14.53
CA ALA A 147 -2.81 1.79 -13.58
C ALA A 147 -2.54 2.25 -12.14
N GLN A 148 -3.49 1.98 -11.25
CA GLN A 148 -3.36 2.27 -9.82
C GLN A 148 -2.86 1.06 -9.02
N THR A 149 -2.93 -0.15 -9.59
CA THR A 149 -2.41 -1.38 -8.97
C THR A 149 -1.67 -2.25 -9.98
N LEU A 150 -0.86 -3.19 -9.51
CA LEU A 150 -0.20 -4.17 -10.38
C LEU A 150 -1.20 -5.12 -11.05
N VAL A 151 -2.35 -5.39 -10.41
CA VAL A 151 -3.46 -6.13 -11.01
C VAL A 151 -4.01 -5.37 -12.20
N GLU A 152 -4.36 -4.09 -12.03
CA GLU A 152 -4.87 -3.26 -13.11
C GLU A 152 -3.85 -3.10 -14.24
N LEU A 153 -2.56 -3.01 -13.90
CA LEU A 153 -1.48 -2.96 -14.88
C LEU A 153 -1.42 -4.24 -15.72
N ALA A 154 -1.58 -5.41 -15.09
CA ALA A 154 -1.66 -6.69 -15.78
C ALA A 154 -2.89 -6.82 -16.66
N GLU A 155 -4.08 -6.46 -16.16
CA GLU A 155 -5.33 -6.49 -16.92
C GLU A 155 -5.26 -5.59 -18.16
N ARG A 156 -4.74 -4.37 -18.03
CA ARG A 156 -4.55 -3.45 -19.17
C ARG A 156 -3.49 -3.93 -20.16
N GLY A 157 -2.48 -4.66 -19.68
CA GLY A 157 -1.42 -5.23 -20.49
C GLY A 157 -1.78 -6.58 -21.12
N ALA A 158 -2.83 -7.26 -20.65
CA ALA A 158 -3.22 -8.59 -21.12
C ALA A 158 -3.39 -8.69 -22.65
N PRO A 159 -3.96 -7.70 -23.36
CA PRO A 159 -4.12 -7.76 -24.82
C PRO A 159 -2.81 -7.88 -25.62
N TYR A 160 -1.66 -7.62 -25.01
CA TYR A 160 -0.35 -7.78 -25.67
C TYR A 160 0.18 -9.22 -25.62
N TYR A 161 -0.42 -10.10 -24.81
CA TYR A 161 0.10 -11.44 -24.48
C TYR A 161 -0.94 -12.55 -24.56
N MET A 162 -2.19 -12.20 -24.87
CA MET A 162 -3.31 -13.12 -24.92
C MET A 162 -4.09 -12.92 -26.22
N ASP A 163 -4.52 -14.03 -26.83
CA ASP A 163 -5.42 -13.97 -27.97
C ASP A 163 -6.76 -13.34 -27.56
N VAL A 164 -7.21 -12.36 -28.33
CA VAL A 164 -8.51 -11.71 -28.12
C VAL A 164 -9.61 -12.69 -28.55
N SER A 165 -10.25 -13.36 -27.59
CA SER A 165 -11.30 -14.33 -27.88
C SER A 165 -12.66 -13.70 -28.16
N GLU A 166 -12.92 -12.49 -27.62
CA GLU A 166 -14.20 -11.78 -27.79
C GLU A 166 -13.96 -10.27 -27.92
N PHE A 167 -14.63 -9.66 -28.91
CA PHE A 167 -14.66 -8.21 -29.12
C PHE A 167 -15.99 -7.68 -28.60
N GLU A 168 -15.98 -6.92 -27.50
CA GLU A 168 -17.15 -6.17 -27.08
C GLU A 168 -17.32 -4.96 -28.00
N ALA A 169 -18.26 -5.06 -28.94
CA ALA A 169 -18.69 -3.91 -29.73
C ALA A 169 -19.33 -2.89 -28.78
N GLN A 170 -18.75 -1.70 -28.66
CA GLN A 170 -19.37 -0.58 -27.96
C GLN A 170 -20.72 -0.25 -28.60
N ALA A 171 -21.79 -0.28 -27.79
CA ALA A 171 -23.15 0.14 -28.15
C ALA A 171 -23.32 1.65 -28.05
#